data_AF-A0A955WNH3-F1
#
_entry.id   AF-A0A955WNH3-F1
#
_cell.length_a   1.000
_cell.length_b   1.000
_cell.length_c   1.000
_cell.angle_alpha   90.00
_cell.angle_beta   90.00
_cell.angle_gamma   90.00
#
_symmetry.space_group_name_H-M   'P 1'
#
loop_
_entity.id
_entity.type
_entity.pdbx_description
1 polymer ?
#
loop_
_entity_poly.entity_id
_entity_poly.type
_entity_poly.pdbx_seq_one_letter_code
_entity_poly.pdbx_strand_id
1 'polypeptide(L)'
;MNGRVVLEQAPVGGYWVIVDGRFGVGGPFKLTVEAERLDPGCADGRDNDGDGRVDGDDPGCASPDDEDERDEAGPPSVCNNGEDDDDDGLIDYPYDPGCLTRGSGSEEDPAVAPACANGQDDDADGFIDFPLDAGCQARGDNNEADPRPRPACANRIDDDMDGFIDYP
;
A
#
# COMPACT_ATOMS: atom_id res chain seq x y z
N MET A 1 -33.12 21.12 -31.66
CA MET A 1 -32.72 20.15 -30.62
C MET A 1 -31.94 20.95 -29.58
N ASN A 2 -32.39 20.96 -28.32
CA ASN A 2 -31.68 21.68 -27.27
C ASN A 2 -30.67 20.72 -26.65
N GLY A 3 -29.39 20.88 -26.97
CA GLY A 3 -28.32 20.17 -26.28
C GLY A 3 -28.11 20.79 -24.91
N ARG A 4 -28.27 20.00 -23.85
CA ARG A 4 -27.92 20.36 -22.48
C ARG A 4 -26.96 19.31 -21.95
N VAL A 5 -25.84 19.75 -21.40
CA VAL A 5 -24.87 18.94 -20.67
C VAL A 5 -24.78 19.54 -19.28
N VAL A 6 -24.86 18.69 -18.25
CA VAL A 6 -24.70 19.09 -16.85
C VAL A 6 -23.57 18.25 -16.28
N LEU A 7 -22.60 18.91 -15.66
CA LEU A 7 -21.56 18.28 -14.86
C LEU A 7 -21.93 18.53 -13.41
N GLU A 8 -22.32 17.47 -12.68
CA GLU A 8 -22.76 17.59 -11.29
C GLU A 8 -21.60 17.76 -10.31
N GLN A 9 -20.42 17.25 -10.68
CA GLN A 9 -19.16 17.46 -9.97
C GLN A 9 -18.07 17.72 -11.00
N ALA A 10 -17.34 18.81 -10.80
CA ALA A 10 -16.28 19.24 -11.69
C ALA A 10 -15.04 19.50 -10.83
N PRO A 11 -14.02 18.61 -10.85
CA PRO A 11 -12.75 18.86 -10.17
C PRO A 11 -12.15 20.21 -10.52
N VAL A 12 -11.38 20.79 -9.62
CA VAL A 12 -10.67 22.04 -9.88
C VAL A 12 -9.77 21.89 -11.13
N GLY A 13 -9.92 22.80 -12.09
CA GLY A 13 -9.18 22.70 -13.34
C GLY A 13 -9.72 23.56 -14.48
N GLY A 14 -9.01 23.52 -15.60
CA GLY A 14 -9.43 24.17 -16.84
C GLY A 14 -10.39 23.28 -17.64
N TYR A 15 -11.55 23.82 -18.01
CA TYR A 15 -12.54 23.14 -18.83
C TYR A 15 -12.62 23.74 -20.23
N TRP A 16 -12.76 22.88 -21.23
CA TRP A 16 -12.93 23.27 -22.63
C TRP A 16 -14.28 22.80 -23.14
N VAL A 17 -15.10 23.74 -23.63
CA VAL A 17 -16.38 23.41 -24.28
C VAL A 17 -16.18 23.45 -25.78
N ILE A 18 -16.32 22.29 -26.42
CA ILE A 18 -16.20 22.14 -27.87
C ILE A 18 -17.60 21.95 -28.45
N VAL A 19 -17.96 22.81 -29.40
CA VAL A 19 -19.22 22.71 -30.15
C VAL A 19 -18.89 22.32 -31.58
N ASP A 20 -19.34 21.14 -32.01
CA ASP A 20 -19.14 20.64 -33.37
C ASP A 20 -20.46 20.18 -34.00
N GLY A 21 -20.52 20.22 -35.33
CA GLY A 21 -21.66 19.82 -36.15
C GLY A 21 -21.46 18.44 -36.79
N ARG A 22 -22.58 17.77 -37.10
CA ARG A 22 -22.51 16.47 -37.77
C ARG A 22 -21.86 16.63 -39.16
N PHE A 23 -20.77 15.90 -39.40
CA PHE A 23 -19.99 15.93 -40.66
C PHE A 23 -19.35 17.29 -41.00
N GLY A 24 -19.01 18.11 -40.00
CA GLY A 24 -18.39 19.42 -40.22
C GLY A 24 -19.31 20.47 -40.85
N VAL A 25 -20.62 20.17 -40.94
CA VAL A 25 -21.63 21.12 -41.38
C VAL A 25 -21.96 22.03 -40.19
N GLY A 26 -21.38 23.23 -40.21
CA GLY A 26 -21.60 24.25 -39.18
C GLY A 26 -22.90 25.05 -39.38
N GLY A 27 -23.29 25.79 -38.35
CA GLY A 27 -24.44 26.69 -38.37
C GLY A 27 -24.43 27.64 -37.16
N PRO A 28 -25.32 28.65 -37.13
CA PRO A 28 -25.43 29.54 -35.99
C PRO A 28 -25.85 28.75 -34.75
N PHE A 29 -25.17 29.00 -33.63
CA PHE A 29 -25.47 28.40 -32.34
C PHE A 29 -25.46 29.45 -31.24
N LYS A 30 -26.10 29.12 -30.13
CA LYS A 30 -26.01 29.86 -28.87
C LYS A 30 -25.51 28.91 -27.80
N LEU A 31 -24.39 29.25 -27.18
CA LEU A 31 -23.87 28.54 -26.02
C LEU A 31 -24.23 29.33 -24.76
N THR A 32 -24.62 28.64 -23.71
CA THR A 32 -24.80 29.20 -22.37
C THR A 32 -24.13 28.26 -21.40
N VAL A 33 -23.22 28.79 -20.59
CA VAL A 33 -22.47 28.06 -19.57
C VAL A 33 -22.80 28.70 -18.24
N GLU A 34 -23.27 27.88 -17.32
CA GLU A 34 -23.56 28.25 -15.94
C GLU A 34 -22.66 27.37 -15.07
N ALA A 35 -21.98 27.97 -14.11
CA ALA A 35 -21.10 27.28 -13.18
C ALA A 35 -21.38 27.82 -11.78
N GLU A 36 -21.46 26.90 -10.83
CA GLU A 36 -21.63 27.16 -9.41
C GLU A 36 -20.47 26.47 -8.68
N ARG A 37 -19.88 27.16 -7.71
CA ARG A 37 -18.91 26.55 -6.81
C ARG A 37 -19.70 25.70 -5.83
N LEU A 38 -19.41 24.40 -5.80
CA LEU A 38 -19.94 23.51 -4.77
C LEU A 38 -19.31 23.86 -3.42
N ASP A 39 -19.97 23.45 -2.35
CA ASP A 39 -19.39 23.57 -1.01
C ASP A 39 -18.05 22.80 -0.96
N PRO A 40 -17.06 23.31 -0.19
CA PRO A 40 -15.78 22.62 0.02
C PRO A 40 -16.02 21.22 0.55
N GLY A 41 -15.11 20.29 0.27
CA GLY A 41 -15.23 18.91 0.75
C GLY A 41 -15.56 18.83 2.23
N CYS A 42 -14.87 19.63 3.06
CA CYS A 42 -15.05 19.70 4.51
C CYS A 42 -16.32 20.41 5.01
N ALA A 43 -17.27 20.73 4.14
CA ALA A 43 -18.53 21.38 4.49
C ALA A 43 -19.69 21.01 3.55
N ASP A 44 -19.57 19.96 2.74
CA ASP A 44 -20.57 19.55 1.75
C ASP A 44 -21.56 18.47 2.26
N GLY A 45 -21.37 18.00 3.49
CA GLY A 45 -22.22 17.00 4.13
C GLY A 45 -21.93 15.57 3.71
N ARG A 46 -20.76 15.29 3.14
CA ARG A 46 -20.36 13.98 2.61
C ARG A 46 -19.03 13.54 3.20
N ASP A 47 -18.76 12.25 3.03
CA ASP A 47 -17.49 11.59 3.35
C ASP A 47 -16.75 11.43 2.01
N ASN A 48 -15.88 12.40 1.70
CA ASN A 48 -15.24 12.53 0.39
C ASN A 48 -13.95 11.72 0.27
N ASP A 49 -13.37 11.24 1.37
CA ASP A 49 -12.18 10.37 1.40
C ASP A 49 -12.50 8.90 1.74
N GLY A 50 -13.67 8.61 2.29
CA GLY A 50 -14.21 7.28 2.58
C GLY A 50 -13.76 6.69 3.91
N ASP A 51 -13.27 7.49 4.86
CA ASP A 51 -12.82 7.02 6.19
C ASP A 51 -14.00 6.79 7.18
N GLY A 52 -15.20 7.25 6.83
CA GLY A 52 -16.42 7.16 7.63
C GLY A 52 -16.71 8.37 8.51
N ARG A 53 -15.93 9.44 8.42
CA ARG A 53 -16.15 10.74 9.03
C ARG A 53 -16.59 11.74 7.96
N VAL A 54 -17.10 12.89 8.40
CA VAL A 54 -17.81 13.84 7.53
C VAL A 54 -17.51 15.26 8.00
N ASP A 55 -17.12 16.14 7.07
CA ASP A 55 -16.95 17.57 7.28
C ASP A 55 -16.12 17.90 8.55
N GLY A 56 -16.64 18.77 9.43
CA GLY A 56 -15.96 19.20 10.65
C GLY A 56 -15.80 18.12 11.74
N ASP A 57 -16.39 16.93 11.57
CA ASP A 57 -16.12 15.76 12.42
C ASP A 57 -14.96 14.91 11.87
N ASP A 58 -14.45 15.25 10.67
CA ASP A 58 -13.32 14.63 9.99
C ASP A 58 -11.97 15.28 10.41
N PRO A 59 -10.99 14.51 10.92
CA PRO A 59 -9.66 15.02 11.26
C PRO A 59 -8.77 15.33 10.06
N GLY A 60 -9.11 14.86 8.85
CA GLY A 60 -8.52 15.32 7.59
C GLY A 60 -8.90 16.77 7.26
N CYS A 61 -9.97 17.32 7.86
CA CYS A 61 -10.39 18.69 7.63
C CYS A 61 -9.63 19.72 8.48
N ALA A 62 -8.78 20.52 7.84
CA ALA A 62 -8.08 21.61 8.54
C ALA A 62 -9.00 22.81 8.82
N SER A 63 -10.04 23.01 8.02
CA SER A 63 -11.05 24.07 8.19
C SER A 63 -12.31 23.80 7.34
N PRO A 64 -13.44 24.49 7.58
CA PRO A 64 -14.64 24.35 6.75
C PRO A 64 -14.48 24.81 5.29
N ASP A 65 -13.44 25.60 4.99
CA ASP A 65 -13.12 26.05 3.63
C ASP A 65 -12.16 25.07 2.91
N ASP A 66 -11.75 23.99 3.58
CA ASP A 66 -10.84 23.00 3.04
C ASP A 66 -11.56 22.08 2.03
N GLU A 67 -10.87 21.81 0.93
CA GLU A 67 -11.41 21.04 -0.19
C GLU A 67 -11.01 19.56 -0.10
N ASP A 68 -10.09 19.22 0.80
CA ASP A 68 -9.49 17.90 0.95
C ASP A 68 -9.78 17.34 2.34
N GLU A 69 -10.55 16.26 2.40
CA GLU A 69 -10.84 15.54 3.66
C GLU A 69 -9.83 14.44 3.93
N ARG A 70 -8.79 14.27 3.09
CA ARG A 70 -7.84 13.16 3.28
C ARG A 70 -7.09 13.31 4.59
N ASP A 71 -7.26 12.33 5.47
CA ASP A 71 -6.46 12.17 6.67
C ASP A 71 -4.96 12.31 6.36
N GLU A 72 -4.27 13.19 7.10
CA GLU A 72 -2.82 13.21 7.05
C GLU A 72 -2.30 11.84 7.48
N ALA A 73 -1.52 11.20 6.61
CA ALA A 73 -0.78 10.00 7.00
C ALA A 73 0.07 10.38 8.21
N GLY A 74 -0.21 9.75 9.36
CA GLY A 74 0.59 9.94 10.57
C GLY A 74 2.08 9.73 10.30
N PRO A 75 2.96 10.17 11.20
CA PRO A 75 4.40 9.98 11.01
C PRO A 75 4.67 8.50 10.72
N PRO A 76 5.59 8.20 9.78
CA PRO A 76 5.95 6.82 9.49
C PRO A 76 6.35 6.11 10.79
N SER A 77 6.04 4.82 10.86
CA SER A 77 6.50 3.96 11.96
C SER A 77 8.02 4.02 12.06
N VAL A 78 8.58 3.76 13.25
CA VAL A 78 10.05 3.63 13.41
C VAL A 78 10.63 2.64 12.39
N CYS A 79 9.96 1.49 12.22
CA CYS A 79 10.29 0.49 11.20
C CYS A 79 9.90 0.82 9.73
N ASN A 80 9.55 2.07 9.44
CA ASN A 80 9.44 2.55 8.06
C ASN A 80 9.76 4.03 7.85
N ASN A 81 10.53 4.66 8.75
CA ASN A 81 10.80 6.09 8.66
C ASN A 81 12.12 6.41 7.93
N GLY A 82 12.92 5.40 7.59
CA GLY A 82 14.19 5.53 6.89
C GLY A 82 15.37 5.96 7.77
N GLU A 83 15.21 5.94 9.09
CA GLU A 83 16.23 6.25 10.10
C GLU A 83 16.50 4.99 10.93
N ASP A 84 17.75 4.81 11.36
CA ASP A 84 18.16 3.76 12.30
C ASP A 84 17.83 4.26 13.72
N ASP A 85 16.66 3.93 14.26
CA ASP A 85 16.14 4.47 15.53
C ASP A 85 16.75 3.79 16.77
N ASP A 86 17.44 2.65 16.62
CA ASP A 86 18.09 1.92 17.71
C ASP A 86 19.64 1.90 17.66
N ASP A 87 20.22 2.54 16.64
CA ASP A 87 21.65 2.74 16.37
C ASP A 87 22.44 1.42 16.17
N ASP A 88 21.82 0.35 15.66
CA ASP A 88 22.48 -0.94 15.41
C ASP A 88 23.15 -1.05 14.01
N GLY A 89 22.87 -0.10 13.12
CA GLY A 89 23.36 -0.01 11.74
C GLY A 89 22.44 -0.61 10.68
N LEU A 90 21.27 -1.13 11.07
CA LEU A 90 20.14 -1.53 10.25
C LEU A 90 19.07 -0.43 10.41
N ILE A 91 18.27 -0.20 9.36
CA ILE A 91 17.49 1.05 9.25
C ILE A 91 15.99 0.82 9.38
N ASP A 92 15.51 -0.34 8.93
CA ASP A 92 14.08 -0.51 8.72
C ASP A 92 13.74 -1.96 8.35
N TYR A 93 12.45 -2.27 8.42
CA TYR A 93 11.90 -3.46 7.78
C TYR A 93 12.23 -3.50 6.26
N PRO A 94 12.63 -4.65 5.69
CA PRO A 94 12.65 -6.01 6.27
C PRO A 94 14.02 -6.44 6.80
N TYR A 95 15.02 -5.55 6.78
CA TYR A 95 16.41 -5.91 7.08
C TYR A 95 16.79 -5.71 8.54
N ASP A 96 15.98 -4.98 9.27
CA ASP A 96 16.13 -4.80 10.71
C ASP A 96 15.46 -5.96 11.51
N PRO A 97 16.16 -6.61 12.48
CA PRO A 97 15.61 -7.69 13.31
C PRO A 97 14.71 -7.21 14.46
N GLY A 98 14.86 -5.97 14.93
CA GLY A 98 13.90 -5.29 15.81
C GLY A 98 12.56 -5.01 15.12
N CYS A 99 12.54 -4.94 13.80
CA CYS A 99 11.34 -4.71 13.00
C CYS A 99 10.60 -5.97 12.53
N LEU A 100 9.56 -6.37 13.29
CA LEU A 100 8.67 -7.47 12.89
C LEU A 100 7.82 -7.14 11.64
N THR A 101 7.40 -5.89 11.49
CA THR A 101 6.59 -5.42 10.35
C THR A 101 6.90 -3.96 10.03
N ARG A 102 6.56 -3.49 8.82
CA ARG A 102 6.66 -2.06 8.44
C ARG A 102 5.89 -1.10 9.37
N GLY A 103 4.87 -1.58 10.08
CA GLY A 103 4.06 -0.77 10.99
C GLY A 103 4.41 -0.96 12.47
N SER A 104 5.53 -1.63 12.78
CA SER A 104 5.95 -1.86 14.17
C SER A 104 6.42 -0.56 14.81
N GLY A 105 5.95 -0.29 16.03
CA GLY A 105 6.28 0.92 16.80
C GLY A 105 7.59 0.83 17.59
N SER A 106 8.40 -0.21 17.38
CA SER A 106 9.71 -0.40 17.99
C SER A 106 10.62 -1.09 16.98
N GLU A 107 11.86 -0.60 16.90
CA GLU A 107 13.01 -1.17 16.20
C GLU A 107 13.99 -1.82 17.21
N GLU A 108 13.62 -1.98 18.49
CA GLU A 108 14.54 -2.55 19.48
C GLU A 108 14.80 -4.03 19.21
N ASP A 109 16.07 -4.35 18.98
CA ASP A 109 16.56 -5.68 18.70
C ASP A 109 16.18 -6.70 19.81
N PRO A 110 15.56 -7.86 19.46
CA PRO A 110 15.15 -8.83 20.45
C PRO A 110 16.37 -9.49 21.11
N ALA A 111 16.26 -9.76 22.42
CA ALA A 111 17.34 -10.39 23.20
C ALA A 111 17.79 -11.78 22.68
N VAL A 112 16.94 -12.43 21.89
CA VAL A 112 17.25 -13.67 21.16
C VAL A 112 17.04 -13.36 19.70
N ALA A 113 18.07 -13.62 18.88
CA ALA A 113 17.99 -13.42 17.44
C ALA A 113 16.79 -14.21 16.85
N PRO A 114 15.95 -13.57 16.02
CA PRO A 114 14.83 -14.24 15.36
C PRO A 114 15.31 -15.39 14.48
N ALA A 115 14.45 -16.38 14.23
CA ALA A 115 14.79 -17.54 13.39
C ALA A 115 15.42 -17.11 12.06
N CYS A 116 14.87 -16.06 11.45
CA CYS A 116 15.29 -15.52 10.15
C CYS A 116 16.51 -14.58 10.16
N ALA A 117 17.18 -14.42 11.31
CA ALA A 117 18.43 -13.67 11.44
C ALA A 117 19.43 -14.30 12.43
N ASN A 118 19.28 -15.57 12.82
CA ASN A 118 20.10 -16.18 13.87
C ASN A 118 21.29 -17.00 13.32
N GLY A 119 21.42 -17.14 12.00
CA GLY A 119 22.50 -17.88 11.35
C GLY A 119 22.32 -19.40 11.34
N GLN A 120 21.12 -19.91 11.60
CA GLN A 120 20.79 -21.34 11.61
C GLN A 120 19.62 -21.61 10.67
N ASP A 121 19.74 -22.70 9.91
CA ASP A 121 18.65 -23.30 9.14
C ASP A 121 17.69 -24.03 10.11
N ASP A 122 16.75 -23.30 10.71
CA ASP A 122 15.84 -23.78 11.75
C ASP A 122 14.75 -24.71 11.20
N ASP A 123 14.44 -24.65 9.89
CA ASP A 123 13.48 -25.52 9.22
C ASP A 123 14.11 -26.68 8.41
N ALA A 124 15.44 -26.71 8.34
CA ALA A 124 16.29 -27.73 7.72
C ALA A 124 16.10 -27.88 6.20
N ASP A 125 15.70 -26.83 5.51
CA ASP A 125 15.50 -26.84 4.07
C ASP A 125 16.84 -26.58 3.30
N GLY A 126 17.84 -26.00 3.96
CA GLY A 126 19.16 -25.70 3.40
C GLY A 126 19.36 -24.25 2.96
N PHE A 127 18.37 -23.39 3.15
CA PHE A 127 18.55 -21.94 3.31
C PHE A 127 18.66 -21.63 4.82
N ILE A 128 19.22 -20.47 5.17
CA ILE A 128 19.67 -20.21 6.56
C ILE A 128 18.95 -19.04 7.22
N ASP A 129 18.64 -18.00 6.44
CA ASP A 129 18.10 -16.75 6.97
C ASP A 129 17.59 -15.90 5.81
N PHE A 130 16.88 -14.83 6.15
CA PHE A 130 16.54 -13.77 5.21
C PHE A 130 17.81 -13.09 4.63
N PRO A 131 17.88 -12.79 3.31
CA PRO A 131 16.80 -12.80 2.32
C PRO A 131 16.78 -14.03 1.40
N LEU A 132 17.58 -15.05 1.71
CA LEU A 132 17.74 -16.22 0.83
C LEU A 132 16.76 -17.33 1.19
N ASP A 133 16.34 -17.39 2.45
CA ASP A 133 15.31 -18.30 2.92
C ASP A 133 13.91 -17.83 2.49
N ALA A 134 13.12 -18.75 1.92
CA ALA A 134 11.77 -18.49 1.42
C ALA A 134 10.67 -18.58 2.49
N GLY A 135 10.95 -19.24 3.62
CA GLY A 135 10.13 -19.22 4.81
C GLY A 135 10.21 -17.90 5.57
N CYS A 136 11.29 -17.14 5.39
CA CYS A 136 11.50 -15.85 6.04
C CYS A 136 10.90 -14.65 5.29
N GLN A 137 10.03 -13.87 5.95
CA GLN A 137 9.49 -12.63 5.37
C GLN A 137 10.35 -11.38 5.64
N ALA A 138 11.10 -11.39 6.74
CA ALA A 138 12.01 -10.34 7.19
C ALA A 138 12.99 -10.89 8.22
N ARG A 139 14.02 -10.11 8.57
CA ARG A 139 14.97 -10.46 9.64
C ARG A 139 14.33 -10.54 11.02
N GLY A 140 13.30 -9.73 11.28
CA GLY A 140 12.52 -9.79 12.52
C GLY A 140 11.54 -10.98 12.62
N ASP A 141 11.44 -11.82 11.59
CA ASP A 141 10.53 -12.95 11.57
C ASP A 141 11.05 -14.12 12.43
N ASN A 142 10.16 -14.68 13.25
CA ASN A 142 10.47 -15.80 14.14
C ASN A 142 10.09 -17.16 13.55
N ASN A 143 9.55 -17.19 12.32
CA ASN A 143 9.16 -18.40 11.64
C ASN A 143 9.87 -18.52 10.30
N GLU A 144 10.82 -19.45 10.23
CA GLU A 144 11.51 -19.83 8.98
C GLU A 144 10.78 -20.94 8.21
N ALA A 145 9.61 -21.41 8.68
CA ALA A 145 8.94 -22.53 8.00
C ALA A 145 8.38 -22.13 6.62
N ASP A 146 8.84 -22.84 5.59
CA ASP A 146 8.41 -22.70 4.20
C ASP A 146 6.86 -22.72 4.05
N PRO A 147 6.25 -21.69 3.44
CA PRO A 147 4.79 -21.62 3.28
C PRO A 147 4.24 -22.66 2.30
N ARG A 148 5.11 -23.34 1.54
CA ARG A 148 4.76 -24.46 0.66
C ARG A 148 5.74 -25.61 0.89
N PRO A 149 5.24 -26.82 1.18
CA PRO A 149 6.11 -27.98 1.29
C PRO A 149 6.83 -28.23 -0.04
N ARG A 150 8.09 -28.65 0.06
CA ARG A 150 8.87 -29.08 -1.10
C ARG A 150 8.11 -30.14 -1.88
N PRO A 151 8.02 -30.02 -3.21
CA PRO A 151 7.34 -31.01 -4.02
C PRO A 151 8.03 -32.37 -3.85
N ALA A 152 7.27 -33.46 -3.93
CA ALA A 152 7.75 -34.85 -3.80
C ALA A 152 8.89 -35.23 -4.76
N CYS A 153 9.15 -34.41 -5.79
CA CYS A 153 10.25 -34.60 -6.72
C CYS A 153 11.54 -33.87 -6.31
N ALA A 154 11.54 -33.12 -5.20
CA ALA A 154 12.67 -32.32 -4.69
C ALA A 154 12.63 -32.18 -3.15
N ASN A 155 12.12 -33.18 -2.43
CA ASN A 155 11.96 -33.16 -0.97
C ASN A 155 13.01 -34.00 -0.23
N ARG A 156 14.02 -34.52 -0.93
CA ARG A 156 15.11 -35.35 -0.40
C ARG A 156 14.63 -36.67 0.22
N ILE A 157 13.47 -37.17 -0.20
CA ILE A 157 12.90 -38.46 0.21
C ILE A 157 12.61 -39.27 -1.05
N ASP A 158 13.07 -40.52 -1.09
CA ASP A 158 12.71 -41.49 -2.13
C ASP A 158 11.22 -41.91 -1.97
N ASP A 159 10.32 -41.04 -2.44
CA ASP A 159 8.87 -41.18 -2.30
C ASP A 159 8.28 -42.30 -3.16
N ASP A 160 8.96 -42.71 -4.24
CA ASP A 160 8.52 -43.78 -5.15
C ASP A 160 9.32 -45.09 -5.03
N MET A 161 10.32 -45.10 -4.15
CA MET A 161 11.17 -46.24 -3.78
C MET A 161 11.98 -46.81 -4.96
N ASP A 162 12.38 -45.96 -5.91
CA ASP A 162 13.15 -46.36 -7.09
C ASP A 162 14.68 -46.41 -6.84
N GLY A 163 15.11 -45.94 -5.67
CA GLY A 163 16.52 -45.87 -5.24
C GLY A 163 17.20 -44.54 -5.54
N PHE A 164 16.49 -43.57 -6.12
CA PHE A 164 16.90 -42.17 -6.25
C PHE A 164 16.09 -41.31 -5.29
N ILE A 165 16.76 -40.34 -4.66
CA ILE A 165 16.18 -39.53 -3.58
C ILE A 165 15.18 -38.49 -4.10
N ASP A 166 15.26 -38.11 -5.37
CA ASP A 166 14.46 -37.06 -6.02
C ASP A 166 14.57 -37.26 -7.55
N TYR A 167 13.76 -36.55 -8.33
CA TYR A 167 13.88 -36.57 -9.80
C TYR A 167 15.22 -35.92 -10.24
N PRO A 168 15.95 -36.45 -11.25
CA PRO A 168 17.20 -35.85 -11.73
C PRO A 168 17.04 -34.47 -12.39
#